data_AF-A0A937VDK3-F1
#
_entry.id   AF-A0A937VDK3-F1
#
_cell.length_a   1.000
_cell.length_b   1.000
_cell.length_c   1.000
_cell.angle_alpha   90.00
_cell.angle_beta   90.00
_cell.angle_gamma   90.00
#
_symmetry.space_group_name_H-M   'P 1'
#
loop_
_entity.id
_entity.type
_entity.pdbx_description
1 polymer ?
#
loop_
_entity_poly.entity_id
_entity_poly.type
_entity_poly.pdbx_seq_one_letter_code
_entity_poly.pdbx_strand_id
1 'polypeptide(L)'
;MTGAMQNLRKNRTLIITMAILAAVFLIAIQGMSTSDWVITVLRGLSVGAVTFLVASGFSLIFGLMDVLNLAHGTLFMIGAYVGWTAYVRPDSVVDMTTPLALLAAGLVLMPLWDMLLGRLSLSPRLTRVWPWVVVLLALVLLALAVPRFPITAWDTAAYDKSPVIYGVQLDQGMLTLPEPLKASGSALIISIVGTLLGGGLLAIGLTGFAHRQKTARAAAVRLPWKALAASLVLIIVGLGVYLINDPLTERLINLNTTWRFLLAVVIATLAGVALGGLMEVALIRPLYARPIYQLMLTLGLGVIGREAVIALWGRTQITMPKPALFSAVGKGCPATSLADWLTNKCSTISFMGSRVRTYNELFIIFMGIVVLVAVWLLLQRTRLGMVIRAGVQDREMVEALGINVRQVFTMVFALGVGLAALGGVLAGPSMGVSDDMGESLLLLALIALAIGGLTSFPGAAAGSVLVGLLQQFMVKYGQIGISLPFLDAPFKPTPPLIPASTVLLMVIILLVMPHGLFGRKE
;
A
#
# COMPACT_ATOMS: atom_id res chain seq x y z
N MET A 1 27.19 42.46 13.92
CA MET A 1 25.81 42.18 13.47
C MET A 1 25.56 40.69 13.56
N THR A 2 24.66 40.29 14.46
CA THR A 2 24.62 38.98 15.11
C THR A 2 24.17 37.85 14.19
N GLY A 3 24.73 36.64 14.35
CA GLY A 3 24.39 35.45 13.56
C GLY A 3 22.89 35.11 13.50
N ALA A 4 22.08 35.65 14.43
CA ALA A 4 20.62 35.61 14.37
C ALA A 4 20.05 36.31 13.13
N MET A 5 20.55 37.49 12.75
CA MET A 5 20.10 38.22 11.55
C MET A 5 20.49 37.50 10.25
N GLN A 6 21.62 36.79 10.25
CA GLN A 6 22.09 36.01 9.11
C GLN A 6 21.27 34.72 8.92
N ASN A 7 20.92 34.04 10.02
CA ASN A 7 19.98 32.91 10.01
C ASN A 7 18.56 33.33 9.60
N LEU A 8 18.08 34.49 10.06
CA LEU A 8 16.79 35.05 9.66
C LEU A 8 16.74 35.35 8.15
N ARG A 9 17.82 35.88 7.57
CA ARG A 9 17.90 36.10 6.11
C ARG A 9 17.96 34.78 5.33
N LYS A 10 18.71 33.79 5.81
CA LYS A 10 18.85 32.48 5.15
C LYS A 10 17.54 31.69 5.13
N ASN A 11 16.73 31.79 6.18
CA ASN A 11 15.46 31.08 6.33
C ASN A 11 14.22 31.98 6.12
N ARG A 12 14.38 33.17 5.53
CA ARG A 12 13.33 34.19 5.44
C ARG A 12 12.05 33.67 4.79
N THR A 13 12.19 32.93 3.68
CA THR A 13 11.05 32.32 2.97
C THR A 13 10.32 31.28 3.82
N LEU A 14 11.05 30.41 4.53
CA LEU A 14 10.45 29.42 5.41
C LEU A 14 9.70 30.08 6.59
N ILE A 15 10.28 31.12 7.18
CA ILE A 15 9.66 31.88 8.27
C ILE A 15 8.39 32.60 7.79
N ILE A 16 8.45 33.26 6.63
CA ILE A 16 7.28 33.93 6.03
C ILE A 16 6.18 32.91 5.75
N THR A 17 6.52 31.74 5.20
CA THR A 17 5.51 30.72 4.88
C THR A 17 4.90 30.11 6.15
N MET A 18 5.70 29.87 7.18
CA MET A 18 5.20 29.44 8.50
C MET A 18 4.32 30.52 9.14
N ALA A 19 4.66 31.80 9.00
CA ALA A 19 3.85 32.91 9.50
C ALA A 19 2.51 33.02 8.75
N ILE A 20 2.51 32.85 7.43
CA ILE A 20 1.28 32.82 6.61
C ILE A 20 0.41 31.63 7.02
N LEU A 21 0.97 30.43 7.15
CA LEU A 21 0.24 29.26 7.61
C LEU A 21 -0.33 29.48 9.01
N ALA A 22 0.46 30.01 9.94
CA ALA A 22 0.00 30.34 11.28
C ALA A 22 -1.13 31.38 11.26
N ALA A 23 -1.03 32.42 10.42
CA ALA A 23 -2.09 33.41 10.25
C ALA A 23 -3.37 32.79 9.68
N VAL A 24 -3.26 31.93 8.66
CA VAL A 24 -4.39 31.17 8.10
C VAL A 24 -5.01 30.28 9.18
N PHE A 25 -4.23 29.58 9.99
CA PHE A 25 -4.74 28.76 11.10
C PHE A 25 -5.38 29.59 12.21
N LEU A 26 -4.84 30.76 12.53
CA LEU A 26 -5.41 31.66 13.54
C LEU A 26 -6.74 32.26 13.08
N ILE A 27 -6.84 32.66 11.81
CA ILE A 27 -8.09 33.06 11.19
C ILE A 27 -9.05 31.86 11.16
N ALA A 28 -8.54 30.66 10.88
CA ALA A 28 -9.30 29.43 10.88
C ALA A 28 -9.78 28.96 12.28
N ILE A 29 -9.49 29.67 13.36
CA ILE A 29 -10.09 29.42 14.68
C ILE A 29 -11.32 30.34 14.92
N GLN A 30 -11.44 31.43 14.16
CA GLN A 30 -12.50 32.42 14.38
C GLN A 30 -13.87 31.82 14.07
N GLY A 31 -14.78 31.85 15.06
CA GLY A 31 -16.13 31.31 14.94
C GLY A 31 -16.27 29.82 15.27
N MET A 32 -15.19 29.13 15.66
CA MET A 32 -15.25 27.73 16.09
C MET A 32 -15.34 27.59 17.62
N SER A 33 -16.16 26.66 18.09
CA SER A 33 -16.14 26.23 19.50
C SER A 33 -14.83 25.46 19.79
N THR A 34 -14.43 25.42 21.07
CA THR A 34 -13.21 24.69 21.48
C THR A 34 -13.30 23.20 21.14
N SER A 35 -14.48 22.60 21.27
CA SER A 35 -14.73 21.20 20.93
C SER A 35 -14.58 20.93 19.43
N ASP A 36 -15.17 21.79 18.61
CA ASP A 36 -15.07 21.72 17.16
C ASP A 36 -13.63 21.88 16.67
N TRP A 37 -12.88 22.79 17.28
CA TRP A 37 -11.47 22.98 16.96
C TRP A 37 -10.65 21.73 17.26
N VAL A 38 -10.77 21.16 18.47
CA VAL A 38 -10.04 19.94 18.85
C VAL A 38 -10.37 18.78 17.91
N ILE A 39 -11.66 18.54 17.63
CA ILE A 39 -12.08 17.46 16.73
C ILE A 39 -11.54 17.70 15.30
N THR A 40 -11.58 18.93 14.81
CA THR A 40 -11.13 19.28 13.45
C THR A 40 -9.64 19.09 13.31
N VAL A 41 -8.84 19.50 14.30
CA VAL A 41 -7.39 19.27 14.31
C VAL A 41 -7.08 17.78 14.34
N LEU A 42 -7.73 17.01 15.22
CA LEU A 42 -7.50 15.56 15.30
C LEU A 42 -7.92 14.84 14.01
N ARG A 43 -9.04 15.23 13.39
CA ARG A 43 -9.43 14.73 12.07
C ARG A 43 -8.41 15.10 11.00
N GLY A 44 -7.90 16.33 11.03
CA GLY A 44 -6.91 16.79 10.06
C GLY A 44 -5.60 16.04 10.17
N LEU A 45 -5.16 15.77 11.39
CA LEU A 45 -4.00 14.91 11.66
C LEU A 45 -4.25 13.46 11.23
N SER A 46 -5.47 12.93 11.41
CA SER A 46 -5.84 11.59 10.95
C SER A 46 -5.77 11.47 9.42
N VAL A 47 -6.39 12.41 8.71
CA VAL A 47 -6.32 12.48 7.23
C VAL A 47 -4.89 12.69 6.76
N GLY A 48 -4.13 13.54 7.45
CA GLY A 48 -2.72 13.75 7.19
C GLY A 48 -1.88 12.49 7.43
N ALA A 49 -2.19 11.68 8.43
CA ALA A 49 -1.51 10.42 8.69
C ALA A 49 -1.78 9.38 7.58
N VAL A 50 -3.02 9.23 7.12
CA VAL A 50 -3.32 8.35 5.96
C VAL A 50 -2.62 8.84 4.70
N THR A 51 -2.68 10.15 4.44
CA THR A 51 -1.99 10.77 3.29
C THR A 51 -0.48 10.55 3.38
N PHE A 52 0.08 10.64 4.59
CA PHE A 52 1.51 10.40 4.84
C PHE A 52 1.92 8.95 4.58
N LEU A 53 1.08 7.96 4.91
CA LEU A 53 1.40 6.55 4.60
C LEU A 53 1.60 6.33 3.10
N VAL A 54 0.78 6.98 2.26
CA VAL A 54 0.94 6.95 0.79
C VAL A 54 2.11 7.82 0.34
N ALA A 55 2.19 9.06 0.81
CA ALA A 55 3.22 10.02 0.43
C ALA A 55 4.63 9.54 0.83
N SER A 56 4.78 8.85 1.95
CA SER A 56 6.06 8.30 2.39
C SER A 56 6.57 7.19 1.48
N GLY A 57 5.69 6.28 1.06
CA GLY A 57 6.04 5.24 0.09
C GLY A 57 6.47 5.84 -1.24
N PHE A 58 5.74 6.85 -1.72
CA PHE A 58 6.07 7.57 -2.94
C PHE A 58 7.38 8.36 -2.82
N SER A 59 7.58 9.11 -1.74
CA SER A 59 8.81 9.87 -1.47
C SER A 59 10.04 8.98 -1.40
N LEU A 60 9.89 7.78 -0.82
CA LEU A 60 10.95 6.79 -0.75
C LEU A 60 11.33 6.28 -2.15
N ILE A 61 10.35 6.00 -3.00
CA ILE A 61 10.59 5.53 -4.38
C ILE A 61 11.20 6.64 -5.23
N PHE A 62 10.55 7.81 -5.24
CA PHE A 62 10.95 8.94 -6.06
C PHE A 62 12.30 9.49 -5.62
N GLY A 63 12.49 9.76 -4.32
CA GLY A 63 13.70 10.37 -3.79
C GLY A 63 14.98 9.54 -3.91
N LEU A 64 14.89 8.27 -4.33
CA LEU A 64 16.02 7.37 -4.50
C LEU A 64 16.26 6.95 -5.95
N MET A 65 15.20 6.88 -6.75
CA MET A 65 15.27 6.32 -8.11
C MET A 65 14.79 7.29 -9.19
N ASP A 66 14.28 8.45 -8.82
CA ASP A 66 13.61 9.41 -9.72
C ASP A 66 12.47 8.78 -10.53
N VAL A 67 11.79 7.82 -9.90
CA VAL A 67 10.70 7.06 -10.47
C VAL A 67 9.38 7.61 -9.97
N LEU A 68 8.61 8.19 -10.88
CA LEU A 68 7.23 8.59 -10.62
C LEU A 68 6.30 7.40 -10.87
N ASN A 69 5.80 6.77 -9.81
CA ASN A 69 4.87 5.64 -9.91
C ASN A 69 3.43 6.13 -9.80
N LEU A 70 2.74 6.30 -10.93
CA LEU A 70 1.34 6.74 -10.95
C LEU A 70 0.35 5.61 -10.59
N ALA A 71 0.79 4.35 -10.49
CA ALA A 71 -0.04 3.25 -9.97
C ALA A 71 -0.10 3.22 -8.44
N HIS A 72 0.60 4.13 -7.73
CA HIS A 72 0.73 4.07 -6.28
C HIS A 72 -0.63 4.17 -5.55
N GLY A 73 -1.57 4.97 -6.08
CA GLY A 73 -2.94 5.05 -5.57
C GLY A 73 -3.70 3.73 -5.73
N THR A 74 -3.59 3.10 -6.90
CA THR A 74 -4.17 1.77 -7.14
C THR A 74 -3.59 0.71 -6.22
N LEU A 75 -2.31 0.80 -5.87
CA LEU A 75 -1.66 -0.13 -4.94
C LEU A 75 -2.13 0.06 -3.49
N PHE A 76 -2.40 1.30 -3.07
CA PHE A 76 -3.10 1.59 -1.82
C PHE A 76 -4.48 0.93 -1.79
N MET A 77 -5.26 1.08 -2.87
CA MET A 77 -6.58 0.49 -3.00
C MET A 77 -6.53 -1.04 -2.98
N ILE A 78 -5.63 -1.67 -3.74
CA ILE A 78 -5.43 -3.13 -3.71
C ILE A 78 -5.12 -3.60 -2.28
N GLY A 79 -4.28 -2.87 -1.55
CA GLY A 79 -4.02 -3.15 -0.13
C GLY A 79 -5.27 -3.12 0.74
N ALA A 80 -6.18 -2.16 0.50
CA ALA A 80 -7.46 -2.08 1.20
C ALA A 80 -8.36 -3.29 0.90
N TYR A 81 -8.49 -3.69 -0.37
CA TYR A 81 -9.30 -4.86 -0.76
C TYR A 81 -8.72 -6.20 -0.27
N VAL A 82 -7.40 -6.37 -0.35
CA VAL A 82 -6.71 -7.56 0.19
C VAL A 82 -6.85 -7.62 1.70
N GLY A 83 -6.65 -6.49 2.39
CA GLY A 83 -6.82 -6.39 3.84
C GLY A 83 -8.27 -6.65 4.26
N TRP A 84 -9.24 -6.08 3.55
CA TRP A 84 -10.65 -6.35 3.80
C TRP A 84 -10.99 -7.84 3.60
N THR A 85 -10.49 -8.45 2.52
CA THR A 85 -10.68 -9.89 2.27
C THR A 85 -10.08 -10.72 3.39
N ALA A 86 -8.83 -10.45 3.79
CA ALA A 86 -8.19 -11.16 4.90
C ALA A 86 -8.90 -10.98 6.25
N TYR A 87 -9.60 -9.87 6.43
CA TYR A 87 -10.33 -9.56 7.65
C TYR A 87 -11.72 -10.22 7.70
N VAL A 88 -12.47 -10.19 6.58
CA VAL A 88 -13.86 -10.65 6.49
C VAL A 88 -13.95 -12.11 6.04
N ARG A 89 -13.12 -12.52 5.07
CA ARG A 89 -13.05 -13.85 4.49
C ARG A 89 -11.63 -14.43 4.59
N PRO A 90 -11.20 -14.80 5.81
CA PRO A 90 -9.90 -15.45 5.99
C PRO A 90 -9.81 -16.80 5.25
N ASP A 91 -10.93 -17.46 4.98
CA ASP A 91 -11.05 -18.65 4.13
C ASP A 91 -10.47 -18.40 2.73
N SER A 92 -10.86 -17.31 2.06
CA SER A 92 -10.33 -16.99 0.73
C SER A 92 -8.81 -16.79 0.76
N VAL A 93 -8.23 -16.28 1.85
CA VAL A 93 -6.77 -16.17 1.99
C VAL A 93 -6.13 -17.54 2.12
N VAL A 94 -6.69 -18.41 2.96
CA VAL A 94 -6.21 -19.78 3.14
C VAL A 94 -6.28 -20.55 1.82
N ASP A 95 -7.39 -20.46 1.10
CA ASP A 95 -7.59 -21.07 -0.22
C ASP A 95 -6.56 -20.61 -1.26
N MET A 96 -6.19 -19.32 -1.23
CA MET A 96 -5.17 -18.74 -2.12
C MET A 96 -3.74 -19.20 -1.78
N THR A 97 -3.46 -19.61 -0.54
CA THR A 97 -2.09 -19.96 -0.16
C THR A 97 -1.54 -21.15 -0.94
N THR A 98 -2.36 -22.18 -1.18
CA THR A 98 -1.96 -23.38 -1.93
C THR A 98 -1.56 -23.07 -3.39
N PRO A 99 -2.41 -22.46 -4.23
CA PRO A 99 -2.02 -22.12 -5.59
C PRO A 99 -0.82 -21.17 -5.64
N LEU A 100 -0.75 -20.18 -4.75
CA LEU A 100 0.38 -19.25 -4.71
C LEU A 100 1.70 -19.92 -4.30
N ALA A 101 1.67 -20.81 -3.31
CA ALA A 101 2.83 -21.56 -2.87
C ALA A 101 3.33 -22.53 -3.95
N LEU A 102 2.43 -23.21 -4.66
CA LEU A 102 2.78 -24.12 -5.76
C LEU A 102 3.33 -23.37 -6.98
N LEU A 103 2.72 -22.24 -7.34
CA LEU A 103 3.25 -21.34 -8.38
C LEU A 103 4.66 -20.86 -8.01
N ALA A 104 4.83 -20.38 -6.78
CA ALA A 104 6.11 -19.89 -6.27
C ALA A 104 7.16 -21.00 -6.24
N ALA A 105 6.79 -22.24 -5.87
CA ALA A 105 7.68 -23.39 -5.90
C ALA A 105 8.27 -23.61 -7.30
N GLY A 106 7.43 -23.55 -8.34
CA GLY A 106 7.89 -23.62 -9.73
C GLY A 106 8.82 -22.47 -10.13
N LEU A 107 8.47 -21.23 -9.75
CA LEU A 107 9.27 -20.03 -10.04
C LEU A 107 10.64 -20.02 -9.34
N VAL A 108 10.72 -20.50 -8.11
CA VAL A 108 11.99 -20.54 -7.34
C VAL A 108 13.05 -21.42 -8.01
N LEU A 109 12.65 -22.35 -8.87
CA LEU A 109 13.56 -23.21 -9.65
C LEU A 109 14.28 -22.48 -10.81
N MET A 110 14.08 -21.17 -11.01
CA MET A 110 14.82 -20.40 -12.03
C MET A 110 16.34 -20.69 -12.09
N PRO A 111 17.11 -20.77 -10.97
CA PRO A 111 18.54 -21.06 -11.03
C PRO A 111 18.86 -22.47 -11.57
N LEU A 112 17.96 -23.43 -11.36
CA LEU A 112 18.11 -24.79 -11.90
C LEU A 112 17.98 -24.75 -13.42
N TRP A 113 17.00 -24.01 -13.93
CA TRP A 113 16.77 -23.86 -15.36
C TRP A 113 17.88 -23.07 -16.05
N ASP A 114 18.47 -22.05 -15.41
CA ASP A 114 19.66 -21.35 -15.95
C ASP A 114 20.84 -22.31 -16.14
N MET A 115 21.07 -23.23 -15.18
CA MET A 115 22.10 -24.28 -15.29
C MET A 115 21.82 -25.28 -16.42
N LEU A 116 20.56 -25.71 -16.59
CA LEU A 116 20.17 -26.70 -17.60
C LEU A 116 20.15 -26.10 -19.02
N LEU A 117 19.53 -24.94 -19.18
CA LEU A 117 19.43 -24.23 -20.46
C LEU A 117 20.79 -23.76 -20.96
N GLY A 118 21.73 -23.45 -20.07
CA GLY A 118 23.10 -23.10 -20.44
C GLY A 118 23.89 -24.20 -21.15
N ARG A 119 23.38 -25.44 -21.19
CA ARG A 119 23.96 -26.56 -21.95
C ARG A 119 23.43 -26.67 -23.38
N LEU A 120 22.36 -25.93 -23.71
CA LEU A 120 21.69 -26.00 -25.00
C LEU A 120 22.21 -24.90 -25.94
N SER A 121 22.79 -25.30 -27.07
CA SER A 121 23.16 -24.39 -28.16
C SER A 121 22.00 -24.27 -29.15
N LEU A 122 21.18 -23.22 -29.01
CA LEU A 122 20.04 -22.96 -29.89
C LEU A 122 20.39 -21.89 -30.94
N SER A 123 19.73 -21.97 -32.10
CA SER A 123 19.91 -20.99 -33.18
C SER A 123 19.42 -19.58 -32.79
N PRO A 124 19.99 -18.49 -33.34
CA PRO A 124 19.65 -17.11 -32.94
C PRO A 124 18.19 -16.69 -33.14
N ARG A 125 17.50 -17.32 -34.11
CA ARG A 125 16.07 -17.09 -34.33
C ARG A 125 15.25 -17.79 -33.25
N LEU A 126 15.59 -19.05 -32.96
CA LEU A 126 14.87 -19.86 -31.99
C LEU A 126 15.02 -19.27 -30.58
N THR A 127 16.20 -18.82 -30.19
CA THR A 127 16.46 -18.17 -28.88
C THR A 127 15.60 -16.92 -28.62
N ARG A 128 15.08 -16.29 -29.67
CA ARG A 128 14.17 -15.14 -29.55
C ARG A 128 12.71 -15.55 -29.33
N VAL A 129 12.29 -16.66 -29.94
CA VAL A 129 10.88 -17.04 -30.03
C VAL A 129 10.48 -18.06 -28.96
N TRP A 130 11.33 -19.05 -28.67
CA TRP A 130 10.97 -20.12 -27.74
C TRP A 130 10.59 -19.64 -26.33
N PRO A 131 11.23 -18.61 -25.72
CA PRO A 131 10.86 -18.17 -24.37
C PRO A 131 9.42 -17.64 -24.33
N TRP A 132 8.99 -16.91 -25.37
CA TRP A 132 7.61 -16.44 -25.50
C TRP A 132 6.62 -17.60 -25.63
N VAL A 133 6.95 -18.61 -26.44
CA VAL A 133 6.10 -19.80 -26.61
C VAL A 133 5.93 -20.53 -25.27
N VAL A 134 7.01 -20.70 -24.51
CA VAL A 134 6.97 -21.35 -23.19
C VAL A 134 6.20 -20.52 -22.16
N VAL A 135 6.38 -19.20 -22.12
CA VAL A 135 5.59 -18.32 -21.24
C VAL A 135 4.10 -18.40 -21.59
N LEU A 136 3.75 -18.37 -22.87
CA LEU A 136 2.36 -18.48 -23.31
C LEU A 136 1.77 -19.84 -22.93
N LEU A 137 2.51 -20.93 -23.12
CA LEU A 137 2.11 -22.27 -22.70
C LEU A 137 1.91 -22.35 -21.17
N ALA A 138 2.81 -21.74 -20.40
CA ALA A 138 2.70 -21.68 -18.95
C ALA A 138 1.44 -20.92 -18.52
N LEU A 139 1.14 -19.77 -19.14
CA LEU A 139 -0.06 -18.98 -18.88
C LEU A 139 -1.34 -19.75 -19.22
N VAL A 140 -1.37 -20.46 -20.36
CA VAL A 140 -2.50 -21.32 -20.73
C VAL A 140 -2.70 -22.44 -19.70
N LEU A 141 -1.61 -23.11 -19.30
CA LEU A 141 -1.69 -24.18 -18.30
C LEU A 141 -2.20 -23.65 -16.95
N LEU A 142 -1.73 -22.49 -16.50
CA LEU A 142 -2.20 -21.84 -15.28
C LEU A 142 -3.66 -21.39 -15.39
N ALA A 143 -4.08 -20.84 -16.53
CA ALA A 143 -5.47 -20.47 -16.77
C ALA A 143 -6.42 -21.67 -16.73
N LEU A 144 -5.92 -22.87 -17.07
CA LEU A 144 -6.68 -24.12 -16.94
C LEU A 144 -6.60 -24.72 -15.53
N ALA A 145 -5.45 -24.61 -14.85
CA ALA A 145 -5.21 -25.28 -13.57
C ALA A 145 -5.74 -24.49 -12.36
N VAL A 146 -5.49 -23.18 -12.31
CA VAL A 146 -5.80 -22.33 -11.14
C VAL A 146 -7.31 -22.24 -10.85
N PRO A 147 -8.20 -22.06 -11.85
CA PRO A 147 -9.64 -21.99 -11.58
C PRO A 147 -10.24 -23.31 -11.06
N ARG A 148 -9.51 -24.42 -11.13
CA ARG A 148 -9.94 -25.72 -10.60
C ARG A 148 -9.59 -25.92 -9.14
N PHE A 149 -8.84 -25.01 -8.51
CA PHE A 149 -8.74 -25.04 -7.06
C PHE A 149 -10.11 -24.73 -6.44
N PRO A 150 -10.45 -25.38 -5.32
CA PRO A 150 -11.69 -25.10 -4.61
C PRO A 150 -11.55 -23.77 -3.85
N ILE A 151 -11.50 -22.68 -4.60
CA ILE A 151 -11.37 -21.34 -4.05
C ILE A 151 -12.76 -20.81 -3.80
N THR A 152 -13.04 -20.48 -2.54
CA THR A 152 -14.26 -19.78 -2.17
C THR A 152 -14.19 -18.33 -2.65
N ALA A 153 -14.61 -18.10 -3.89
CA ALA A 153 -14.69 -16.77 -4.49
C ALA A 153 -15.97 -16.04 -4.09
N TRP A 154 -15.97 -14.73 -4.28
CA TRP A 154 -17.17 -13.90 -4.16
C TRP A 154 -18.11 -14.19 -5.32
N ASP A 155 -19.39 -14.37 -5.02
CA ASP A 155 -20.41 -14.39 -6.06
C ASP A 155 -20.93 -12.95 -6.21
N THR A 156 -20.44 -12.26 -7.24
CA THR A 156 -20.86 -10.88 -7.54
C THR A 156 -22.20 -10.81 -8.24
N ALA A 157 -22.75 -11.95 -8.72
CA ALA A 157 -24.07 -12.02 -9.32
C ALA A 157 -25.17 -12.23 -8.27
N ALA A 158 -24.87 -12.90 -7.16
CA ALA A 158 -25.78 -13.12 -6.04
C ALA A 158 -25.55 -12.08 -4.93
N TYR A 159 -26.47 -11.12 -4.77
CA TYR A 159 -26.30 -9.99 -3.84
C TYR A 159 -26.12 -10.43 -2.37
N ASP A 160 -26.81 -11.49 -1.95
CA ASP A 160 -26.71 -12.11 -0.62
C ASP A 160 -25.34 -12.74 -0.33
N LYS A 161 -24.58 -13.06 -1.38
CA LYS A 161 -23.21 -13.58 -1.33
C LYS A 161 -22.18 -12.55 -1.83
N SER A 162 -22.59 -11.29 -1.92
CA SER A 162 -21.73 -10.20 -2.35
C SER A 162 -20.80 -9.75 -1.20
N PRO A 163 -19.62 -9.19 -1.53
CA PRO A 163 -18.71 -8.63 -0.53
C PRO A 163 -19.37 -7.64 0.45
N VAL A 164 -20.33 -6.87 -0.04
CA VAL A 164 -21.07 -5.88 0.76
C VAL A 164 -21.83 -6.55 1.90
N ILE A 165 -22.61 -7.60 1.59
CA ILE A 165 -23.42 -8.30 2.59
C ILE A 165 -22.54 -8.98 3.63
N TYR A 166 -21.44 -9.63 3.23
CA TYR A 166 -20.50 -10.21 4.18
C TYR A 166 -19.88 -9.17 5.13
N GLY A 167 -19.58 -7.97 4.63
CA GLY A 167 -19.10 -6.86 5.46
C GLY A 167 -20.13 -6.44 6.51
N VAL A 168 -21.41 -6.35 6.14
CA VAL A 168 -22.52 -6.01 7.05
C VAL A 168 -22.81 -7.14 8.04
N GLN A 169 -22.83 -8.39 7.60
CA GLN A 169 -23.05 -9.55 8.46
C GLN A 169 -21.95 -9.67 9.53
N LEU A 170 -20.69 -9.40 9.17
CA LEU A 170 -19.60 -9.36 10.14
C LEU A 170 -19.82 -8.27 11.21
N ASP A 171 -20.28 -7.09 10.82
CA ASP A 171 -20.60 -6.00 11.75
C ASP A 171 -21.72 -6.38 12.73
N GLN A 172 -22.71 -7.14 12.26
CA GLN A 172 -23.83 -7.64 13.06
C GLN A 172 -23.51 -8.91 13.86
N GLY A 173 -22.31 -9.47 13.74
CA GLY A 173 -21.94 -10.74 14.37
C GLY A 173 -22.65 -11.97 13.78
N MET A 174 -23.24 -11.82 12.60
CA MET A 174 -24.05 -12.84 11.89
C MET A 174 -23.30 -13.39 10.66
N LEU A 175 -21.97 -13.40 10.66
CA LEU A 175 -21.18 -13.87 9.53
C LEU A 175 -21.41 -15.38 9.31
N THR A 176 -22.18 -15.73 8.29
CA THR A 176 -22.40 -17.11 7.86
C THR A 176 -21.57 -17.39 6.62
N LEU A 177 -20.56 -18.26 6.74
CA LEU A 177 -19.71 -18.59 5.60
C LEU A 177 -20.39 -19.60 4.66
N PRO A 178 -20.09 -19.51 3.36
CA PRO A 178 -20.54 -20.53 2.42
C PRO A 178 -19.86 -21.86 2.76
N GLU A 179 -20.52 -22.97 2.44
CA GLU A 179 -19.92 -24.29 2.62
C GLU A 179 -18.58 -24.39 1.84
N PRO A 180 -17.51 -24.93 2.47
CA PRO A 180 -16.22 -25.03 1.82
C PRO A 180 -16.32 -25.93 0.58
N LEU A 181 -15.80 -25.42 -0.54
CA LEU A 181 -15.73 -26.20 -1.77
C LEU A 181 -14.70 -27.32 -1.56
N LYS A 182 -15.04 -28.55 -1.97
CA LYS A 182 -14.10 -29.68 -1.93
C LYS A 182 -13.85 -30.17 -3.33
N ALA A 183 -12.60 -30.06 -3.79
CA ALA A 183 -12.17 -30.64 -5.06
C ALA A 183 -11.91 -32.14 -4.85
N SER A 184 -12.69 -32.99 -5.52
CA SER A 184 -12.52 -34.46 -5.46
C SER A 184 -11.96 -35.02 -6.77
N GLY A 185 -11.11 -36.05 -6.66
CA GLY A 185 -10.66 -36.85 -7.80
C GLY A 185 -9.63 -36.17 -8.70
N SER A 186 -9.78 -36.33 -10.03
CA SER A 186 -8.79 -35.86 -11.02
C SER A 186 -8.66 -34.35 -11.08
N ALA A 187 -9.71 -33.58 -10.73
CA ALA A 187 -9.70 -32.13 -10.74
C ALA A 187 -8.64 -31.54 -9.80
N LEU A 188 -8.48 -32.13 -8.61
CA LEU A 188 -7.48 -31.71 -7.63
C LEU A 188 -6.05 -32.01 -8.09
N ILE A 189 -5.84 -33.18 -8.70
CA ILE A 189 -4.54 -33.57 -9.23
C ILE A 189 -4.14 -32.60 -10.36
N ILE A 190 -5.09 -32.28 -11.25
CA ILE A 190 -4.86 -31.33 -12.35
C ILE A 190 -4.54 -29.94 -11.82
N SER A 191 -5.22 -29.44 -10.78
CA SER A 191 -4.94 -28.11 -10.23
C SER A 191 -3.57 -28.05 -9.55
N ILE A 192 -3.23 -29.02 -8.71
CA ILE A 192 -1.92 -29.09 -8.02
C ILE A 192 -0.78 -29.24 -9.03
N VAL A 193 -0.83 -30.30 -9.84
CA VAL A 193 0.24 -30.63 -10.79
C VAL A 193 0.33 -29.57 -11.88
N GLY A 194 -0.81 -29.14 -12.42
CA GLY A 194 -0.87 -28.11 -13.45
C GLY A 194 -0.32 -26.77 -12.97
N THR A 195 -0.54 -26.39 -11.71
CA THR A 195 -0.02 -25.13 -11.16
C THR A 195 1.48 -25.20 -10.90
N LEU A 196 1.97 -26.32 -10.39
CA LEU A 196 3.40 -26.54 -10.19
C LEU A 196 4.16 -26.57 -11.53
N LEU A 197 3.63 -27.29 -12.52
CA LEU A 197 4.19 -27.35 -13.88
C LEU A 197 4.10 -25.98 -14.57
N GLY A 198 2.98 -25.26 -14.40
CA GLY A 198 2.80 -23.91 -14.93
C GLY A 198 3.83 -22.93 -14.36
N GLY A 199 4.06 -22.95 -13.05
CA GLY A 199 5.11 -22.17 -12.41
C GLY A 199 6.52 -22.55 -12.90
N GLY A 200 6.79 -23.85 -13.09
CA GLY A 200 8.06 -24.34 -13.64
C GLY A 200 8.29 -23.91 -15.09
N LEU A 201 7.28 -23.99 -15.95
CA LEU A 201 7.34 -23.52 -17.34
C LEU A 201 7.55 -22.00 -17.40
N LEU A 202 6.87 -21.23 -16.53
CA LEU A 202 7.12 -19.79 -16.40
C LEU A 202 8.58 -19.51 -16.03
N ALA A 203 9.14 -20.26 -15.08
CA ALA A 203 10.54 -20.14 -14.71
C ALA A 203 11.49 -20.41 -15.89
N ILE A 204 11.20 -21.44 -16.69
CA ILE A 204 11.95 -21.78 -17.92
C ILE A 204 11.87 -20.64 -18.95
N GLY A 205 10.67 -20.11 -19.19
CA GLY A 205 10.47 -18.99 -20.12
C GLY A 205 11.23 -17.73 -19.68
N LEU A 206 11.12 -17.36 -18.41
CA LEU A 206 11.79 -16.18 -17.84
C LEU A 206 13.33 -16.33 -17.87
N THR A 207 13.86 -17.51 -17.55
CA THR A 207 15.31 -17.78 -17.62
C THR A 207 15.83 -17.75 -19.07
N GLY A 208 15.01 -18.19 -20.03
CA GLY A 208 15.32 -18.08 -21.45
C GLY A 208 15.60 -16.64 -21.90
N PHE A 209 14.84 -15.67 -21.40
CA PHE A 209 15.09 -14.25 -21.68
C PHE A 209 16.38 -13.74 -21.05
N ALA A 210 16.70 -14.17 -19.83
CA ALA A 210 17.92 -13.78 -19.13
C ALA A 210 19.19 -14.34 -19.82
N HIS A 211 19.12 -15.55 -20.38
CA HIS A 211 20.24 -16.17 -21.09
C HIS A 211 20.62 -15.41 -22.37
N ARG A 212 19.65 -14.74 -23.01
CA ARG A 212 19.88 -13.89 -24.21
C ARG A 212 20.85 -12.73 -23.96
N GLN A 213 20.93 -12.23 -22.72
CA GLN A 213 21.76 -11.07 -22.35
C GLN A 213 23.19 -11.45 -21.91
N LYS A 214 23.45 -12.71 -21.55
CA LYS A 214 24.76 -13.16 -21.09
C LYS A 214 25.55 -13.73 -22.26
N THR A 215 26.51 -12.98 -22.79
CA THR A 215 27.58 -13.51 -23.63
C THR A 215 28.34 -14.60 -22.86
N ALA A 216 28.23 -15.84 -23.33
CA ALA A 216 29.11 -17.00 -23.06
C ALA A 216 29.90 -16.98 -21.72
N ARG A 217 29.24 -16.77 -20.58
CA ARG A 217 29.84 -17.07 -19.28
C ARG A 217 29.52 -18.53 -18.96
N ALA A 218 30.56 -19.31 -18.68
CA ALA A 218 30.49 -20.69 -18.26
C ALA A 218 29.33 -20.88 -17.26
N ALA A 219 28.33 -21.67 -17.64
CA ALA A 219 27.20 -21.99 -16.78
C ALA A 219 27.75 -22.49 -15.44
N ALA A 220 27.23 -21.97 -14.33
CA ALA A 220 27.62 -22.47 -13.01
C ALA A 220 27.24 -23.95 -12.94
N VAL A 221 28.23 -24.84 -12.84
CA VAL A 221 28.05 -26.31 -12.87
C VAL A 221 27.45 -26.84 -11.56
N ARG A 222 27.29 -25.98 -10.54
CA ARG A 222 26.86 -26.39 -9.21
C ARG A 222 25.33 -26.43 -9.10
N LEU A 223 24.83 -27.56 -8.60
CA LEU A 223 23.41 -27.76 -8.32
C LEU A 223 22.90 -26.70 -7.31
N PRO A 224 21.82 -25.97 -7.61
CA PRO A 224 21.32 -24.93 -6.71
C PRO A 224 20.47 -25.54 -5.57
N TRP A 225 21.15 -26.17 -4.61
CA TRP A 225 20.48 -26.89 -3.51
C TRP A 225 19.52 -26.01 -2.70
N LYS A 226 19.85 -24.72 -2.53
CA LYS A 226 18.98 -23.76 -1.84
C LYS A 226 17.64 -23.54 -2.56
N ALA A 227 17.65 -23.47 -3.89
CA ALA A 227 16.44 -23.30 -4.70
C ALA A 227 15.58 -24.56 -4.67
N LEU A 228 16.21 -25.73 -4.76
CA LEU A 228 15.52 -27.03 -4.64
C LEU A 228 14.87 -27.20 -3.26
N ALA A 229 15.62 -26.91 -2.19
CA ALA A 229 15.10 -26.96 -0.83
C ALA A 229 13.94 -25.97 -0.63
N ALA A 230 14.07 -24.73 -1.11
CA ALA A 230 13.01 -23.73 -1.03
C ALA A 230 11.75 -24.14 -1.82
N SER A 231 11.91 -24.69 -3.03
CA SER A 231 10.79 -25.24 -3.81
C SER A 231 10.11 -26.40 -3.08
N LEU A 232 10.88 -27.30 -2.47
CA LEU A 232 10.32 -28.42 -1.71
C LEU A 232 9.53 -27.93 -0.48
N VAL A 233 10.08 -26.96 0.26
CA VAL A 233 9.39 -26.34 1.40
C VAL A 233 8.08 -25.68 0.95
N LEU A 234 8.07 -24.94 -0.16
CA LEU A 234 6.86 -24.30 -0.68
C LEU A 234 5.79 -25.32 -1.10
N ILE A 235 6.19 -26.45 -1.69
CA ILE A 235 5.26 -27.55 -2.02
C ILE A 235 4.68 -28.15 -0.74
N ILE A 236 5.53 -28.45 0.26
CA ILE A 236 5.08 -29.00 1.55
C ILE A 236 4.14 -28.03 2.25
N VAL A 237 4.45 -26.74 2.27
CA VAL A 237 3.58 -25.71 2.86
C VAL A 237 2.26 -25.62 2.10
N GLY A 238 2.27 -25.54 0.77
CA GLY A 238 1.06 -25.43 -0.04
C GLY A 238 0.12 -26.62 0.11
N LEU A 239 0.68 -27.84 0.08
CA LEU A 239 -0.08 -29.08 0.30
C LEU A 239 -0.52 -29.23 1.77
N GLY A 240 0.34 -28.85 2.72
CA GLY A 240 0.02 -28.84 4.13
C GLY A 240 -1.18 -27.96 4.43
N VAL A 241 -1.17 -26.71 3.94
CA VAL A 241 -2.30 -25.78 4.10
C VAL A 241 -3.57 -26.29 3.43
N TYR A 242 -3.46 -26.91 2.25
CA TYR A 242 -4.61 -27.55 1.60
C TYR A 242 -5.25 -28.63 2.49
N LEU A 243 -4.43 -29.50 3.10
CA LEU A 243 -4.90 -30.59 3.96
C LEU A 243 -5.54 -30.10 5.25
N ILE A 244 -5.04 -28.99 5.81
CA ILE A 244 -5.56 -28.40 7.06
C ILE A 244 -6.46 -27.19 6.81
N ASN A 245 -6.95 -26.97 5.59
CA ASN A 245 -7.70 -25.77 5.22
C ASN A 245 -8.92 -25.57 6.12
N ASP A 246 -9.83 -26.55 6.16
CA ASP A 246 -11.05 -26.49 6.97
C ASP A 246 -10.78 -26.12 8.45
N PRO A 247 -9.93 -26.86 9.21
CA PRO A 247 -9.68 -26.53 10.62
C PRO A 247 -8.88 -25.23 10.82
N LEU A 248 -8.03 -24.85 9.85
CA LEU A 248 -7.29 -23.59 9.92
C LEU A 248 -8.24 -22.40 9.74
N THR A 249 -9.11 -22.49 8.74
CA THR A 249 -10.14 -21.49 8.44
C THR A 249 -11.07 -21.30 9.63
N GLU A 250 -11.62 -22.39 10.18
CA GLU A 250 -12.48 -22.35 11.38
C GLU A 250 -11.78 -21.65 12.55
N ARG A 251 -10.51 -21.98 12.80
CA ARG A 251 -9.72 -21.34 13.84
C ARG A 251 -9.54 -19.84 13.60
N LEU A 252 -9.27 -19.41 12.37
CA LEU A 252 -9.07 -18.00 12.01
C LEU A 252 -10.35 -17.17 12.19
N ILE A 253 -11.51 -17.73 11.84
CA ILE A 253 -12.82 -17.05 11.97
C ILE A 253 -13.17 -16.87 13.44
N ASN A 254 -12.90 -17.88 14.26
CA ASN A 254 -13.17 -17.87 15.70
C ASN A 254 -12.21 -16.95 16.49
N LEU A 255 -11.15 -16.41 15.86
CA LEU A 255 -10.32 -15.39 16.50
C LEU A 255 -11.12 -14.10 16.76
N ASN A 256 -10.72 -13.38 17.80
CA ASN A 256 -11.22 -12.01 18.01
C ASN A 256 -10.97 -11.14 16.76
N THR A 257 -11.91 -10.28 16.40
CA THR A 257 -11.79 -9.41 15.22
C THR A 257 -10.56 -8.49 15.28
N THR A 258 -10.07 -8.13 16.46
CA THR A 258 -8.81 -7.38 16.61
C THR A 258 -7.60 -8.18 16.07
N TRP A 259 -7.52 -9.48 16.37
CA TRP A 259 -6.43 -10.32 15.86
C TRP A 259 -6.55 -10.57 14.36
N ARG A 260 -7.77 -10.78 13.87
CA ARG A 260 -8.05 -10.87 12.42
C ARG A 260 -7.63 -9.60 11.69
N PHE A 261 -7.91 -8.43 12.27
CA PHE A 261 -7.50 -7.15 11.71
C PHE A 261 -5.97 -7.00 11.67
N LEU A 262 -5.26 -7.38 12.73
CA LEU A 262 -3.79 -7.35 12.73
C LEU A 262 -3.19 -8.29 11.68
N LEU A 263 -3.75 -9.49 11.52
CA LEU A 263 -3.36 -10.41 10.46
C LEU A 263 -3.63 -9.81 9.08
N ALA A 264 -4.80 -9.20 8.88
CA ALA A 264 -5.16 -8.52 7.63
C ALA A 264 -4.18 -7.38 7.30
N VAL A 265 -3.76 -6.58 8.29
CA VAL A 265 -2.75 -5.53 8.12
C VAL A 265 -1.43 -6.12 7.64
N VAL A 266 -0.97 -7.21 8.27
CA VAL A 266 0.27 -7.89 7.89
C VAL A 266 0.17 -8.48 6.48
N ILE A 267 -0.92 -9.20 6.18
CA ILE A 267 -1.15 -9.84 4.88
C ILE A 267 -1.22 -8.80 3.77
N ALA A 268 -2.00 -7.72 3.94
CA ALA A 268 -2.10 -6.64 2.96
C ALA A 268 -0.75 -5.95 2.72
N THR A 269 0.01 -5.68 3.79
CA THR A 269 1.34 -5.06 3.68
C THR A 269 2.31 -5.98 2.93
N LEU A 270 2.35 -7.27 3.28
CA LEU A 270 3.22 -8.25 2.61
C LEU A 270 2.81 -8.48 1.15
N ALA A 271 1.50 -8.50 0.85
CA ALA A 271 1.00 -8.55 -0.52
C ALA A 271 1.45 -7.31 -1.31
N GLY A 272 1.39 -6.11 -0.72
CA GLY A 272 1.93 -4.89 -1.29
C GLY A 272 3.45 -4.97 -1.54
N VAL A 273 4.23 -5.47 -0.57
CA VAL A 273 5.68 -5.68 -0.73
C VAL A 273 5.98 -6.65 -1.88
N ALA A 274 5.27 -7.78 -1.94
CA ALA A 274 5.45 -8.78 -2.99
C ALA A 274 5.08 -8.21 -4.37
N LEU A 275 3.93 -7.53 -4.47
CA LEU A 275 3.46 -6.91 -5.70
C LEU A 275 4.42 -5.80 -6.16
N GLY A 276 4.87 -4.95 -5.25
CA GLY A 276 5.84 -3.90 -5.55
C GLY A 276 7.18 -4.45 -6.03
N GLY A 277 7.73 -5.47 -5.37
CA GLY A 277 8.94 -6.14 -5.82
C GLY A 277 8.78 -6.79 -7.20
N LEU A 278 7.64 -7.44 -7.45
CA LEU A 278 7.32 -8.03 -8.75
C LEU A 278 7.18 -6.98 -9.85
N MET A 279 6.45 -5.89 -9.58
CA MET A 279 6.30 -4.77 -10.52
C MET A 279 7.65 -4.12 -10.84
N GLU A 280 8.49 -3.89 -9.83
CA GLU A 280 9.82 -3.31 -10.02
C GLU A 280 10.67 -4.20 -10.92
N VAL A 281 10.81 -5.47 -10.57
CA VAL A 281 11.70 -6.40 -11.27
C VAL A 281 11.22 -6.67 -12.69
N ALA A 282 9.91 -6.92 -12.86
CA ALA A 282 9.37 -7.39 -14.13
C ALA A 282 9.04 -6.27 -15.12
N LEU A 283 8.51 -5.14 -14.63
CA LEU A 283 7.92 -4.12 -15.50
C LEU A 283 8.71 -2.82 -15.50
N ILE A 284 9.15 -2.35 -14.34
CA ILE A 284 9.70 -0.99 -14.21
C ILE A 284 11.21 -0.96 -14.46
N ARG A 285 11.97 -1.90 -13.91
CA ARG A 285 13.43 -1.98 -14.05
C ARG A 285 13.92 -1.94 -15.50
N PRO A 286 13.30 -2.63 -16.47
CA PRO A 286 13.73 -2.56 -17.86
C PRO A 286 13.60 -1.15 -18.47
N LEU A 287 12.79 -0.28 -17.85
CA LEU A 287 12.45 1.05 -18.34
C LEU A 287 13.13 2.18 -17.53
N TYR A 288 14.05 1.89 -16.60
CA TYR A 288 14.74 2.95 -15.84
C TYR A 288 15.51 3.94 -16.73
N ALA A 289 16.01 3.51 -17.89
CA ALA A 289 16.65 4.39 -18.86
C ALA A 289 15.64 5.19 -19.72
N ARG A 290 14.33 5.01 -19.51
CA ARG A 290 13.26 5.48 -20.39
C ARG A 290 12.09 6.12 -19.59
N PRO A 291 12.28 7.34 -19.03
CA PRO A 291 11.34 7.94 -18.08
C PRO A 291 9.90 8.08 -18.62
N ILE A 292 9.73 8.46 -19.88
CA ILE A 292 8.40 8.62 -20.50
C ILE A 292 7.64 7.29 -20.55
N TYR A 293 8.32 6.22 -20.94
CA TYR A 293 7.71 4.89 -21.03
C TYR A 293 7.35 4.34 -19.66
N GLN A 294 8.12 4.70 -18.63
CA GLN A 294 7.83 4.34 -17.25
C GLN A 294 6.57 5.04 -16.72
N LEU A 295 6.38 6.32 -17.03
CA LEU A 295 5.15 7.05 -16.72
C LEU A 295 3.93 6.39 -17.38
N MET A 296 4.03 6.12 -18.70
CA MET A 296 2.96 5.45 -19.44
C MET A 296 2.65 4.06 -18.88
N LEU A 297 3.67 3.28 -18.52
CA LEU A 297 3.50 1.98 -17.90
C LEU A 297 2.76 2.09 -16.56
N THR A 298 3.17 3.00 -15.68
CA THR A 298 2.56 3.11 -14.35
C THR A 298 1.14 3.66 -14.40
N LEU A 299 0.83 4.55 -15.35
CA LEU A 299 -0.56 4.94 -15.64
C LEU A 299 -1.40 3.75 -16.09
N GLY A 300 -0.89 2.97 -17.06
CA GLY A 300 -1.59 1.77 -17.54
C GLY A 300 -1.80 0.73 -16.44
N LEU A 301 -0.80 0.52 -15.58
CA LEU A 301 -0.92 -0.36 -14.41
C LEU A 301 -1.94 0.14 -13.40
N GLY A 302 -2.08 1.46 -13.24
CA GLY A 302 -3.11 2.05 -12.39
C GLY A 302 -4.53 1.68 -12.87
N VAL A 303 -4.78 1.83 -14.17
CA VAL A 303 -6.06 1.48 -14.80
C VAL A 303 -6.33 -0.02 -14.75
N ILE A 304 -5.35 -0.84 -15.13
CA ILE A 304 -5.47 -2.31 -15.11
C ILE A 304 -5.74 -2.79 -13.68
N GLY A 305 -5.02 -2.27 -12.69
CA GLY A 305 -5.21 -2.66 -11.29
C GLY A 305 -6.59 -2.27 -10.76
N ARG A 306 -7.15 -1.13 -11.18
CA ARG A 306 -8.52 -0.73 -10.84
C ARG A 306 -9.55 -1.68 -11.44
N GLU A 307 -9.45 -1.98 -12.73
CA GLU A 307 -10.38 -2.91 -13.38
C GLU A 307 -10.23 -4.34 -12.85
N ALA A 308 -9.03 -4.76 -12.44
CA ALA A 308 -8.81 -6.04 -11.78
C ALA A 308 -9.54 -6.11 -10.42
N VAL A 309 -9.53 -5.03 -9.63
CA VAL A 309 -10.31 -4.95 -8.39
C VAL A 309 -11.81 -5.05 -8.67
N ILE A 310 -12.30 -4.33 -9.68
CA ILE A 310 -13.71 -4.40 -10.09
C ILE A 310 -14.10 -5.81 -10.55
N ALA A 311 -13.22 -6.49 -11.29
CA ALA A 311 -13.48 -7.84 -11.77
C ALA A 311 -13.53 -8.88 -10.62
N LEU A 312 -12.73 -8.69 -9.58
CA LEU A 312 -12.60 -9.64 -8.46
C LEU A 312 -13.61 -9.39 -7.32
N TRP A 313 -13.91 -8.13 -7.01
CA TRP A 313 -14.79 -7.75 -5.88
C TRP A 313 -16.10 -7.06 -6.31
N GLY A 314 -16.25 -6.65 -7.57
CA GLY A 314 -17.42 -5.92 -8.07
C GLY A 314 -17.28 -4.40 -7.96
N ARG A 315 -18.26 -3.67 -8.51
CA ARG A 315 -18.31 -2.18 -8.55
C ARG A 315 -19.02 -1.61 -7.32
N THR A 316 -18.58 -1.95 -6.12
CA THR A 316 -19.29 -1.56 -4.90
C THR A 316 -18.39 -0.96 -3.85
N GLN A 317 -18.88 0.07 -3.18
CA GLN A 317 -18.31 0.54 -1.92
C GLN A 317 -18.65 -0.47 -0.81
N ILE A 318 -17.63 -1.10 -0.26
CA ILE A 318 -17.73 -2.13 0.77
C ILE A 318 -17.44 -1.51 2.13
N THR A 319 -18.26 -1.80 3.14
CA THR A 319 -17.98 -1.38 4.51
C THR A 319 -17.00 -2.34 5.17
N MET A 320 -15.94 -1.79 5.77
CA MET A 320 -15.03 -2.56 6.63
C MET A 320 -15.38 -2.27 8.09
N PRO A 321 -15.85 -3.26 8.86
CA PRO A 321 -16.18 -3.01 10.26
C PRO A 321 -14.93 -2.70 11.08
N LYS A 322 -15.11 -2.00 12.20
CA LYS A 322 -14.00 -1.66 13.09
C LYS A 322 -13.63 -2.88 13.95
N PRO A 323 -12.33 -3.07 14.27
CA PRO A 323 -11.92 -4.16 15.14
C PRO A 323 -12.54 -4.01 16.54
N ALA A 324 -12.72 -5.13 17.25
CA ALA A 324 -13.39 -5.16 18.57
C ALA A 324 -12.74 -4.25 19.62
N LEU A 325 -11.46 -3.90 19.46
CA LEU A 325 -10.76 -2.93 20.30
C LEU A 325 -11.35 -1.52 20.22
N PHE A 326 -12.05 -1.18 19.13
CA PHE A 326 -12.56 0.17 18.84
C PHE A 326 -14.07 0.19 18.50
N SER A 327 -14.80 -0.90 18.72
CA SER A 327 -16.20 -1.02 18.29
C SER A 327 -17.21 -0.99 19.44
N ALA A 328 -16.79 -1.04 20.71
CA ALA A 328 -17.74 -1.14 21.81
C ALA A 328 -18.57 0.15 21.99
N VAL A 329 -19.87 -0.02 22.22
CA VAL A 329 -20.86 1.03 22.48
C VAL A 329 -21.73 0.59 23.68
N GLY A 330 -22.17 1.52 24.52
CA GLY A 330 -23.07 1.22 25.64
C GLY A 330 -22.57 1.72 27.00
N LYS A 331 -22.93 0.99 28.07
CA LYS A 331 -22.59 1.37 29.46
C LYS A 331 -21.07 1.49 29.64
N GLY A 332 -20.59 2.66 30.08
CA GLY A 332 -19.17 2.96 30.22
C GLY A 332 -18.53 3.68 29.01
N CYS A 333 -19.27 3.87 27.91
CA CYS A 333 -18.83 4.68 26.76
C CYS A 333 -19.65 5.99 26.65
N PRO A 334 -19.03 7.15 26.39
CA PRO A 334 -17.64 7.34 26.00
C PRO A 334 -16.70 7.18 27.19
N ALA A 335 -15.51 6.62 26.95
CA ALA A 335 -14.52 6.46 28.01
C ALA A 335 -14.04 7.85 28.49
N THR A 336 -13.96 8.04 29.80
CA THR A 336 -13.50 9.30 30.44
C THR A 336 -11.99 9.33 30.67
N SER A 337 -11.35 8.16 30.73
CA SER A 337 -9.91 8.01 30.87
C SER A 337 -9.36 6.96 29.89
N LEU A 338 -8.04 6.97 29.70
CA LEU A 338 -7.37 5.95 28.88
C LEU A 338 -7.52 4.54 29.47
N ALA A 339 -7.56 4.43 30.80
CA ALA A 339 -7.78 3.18 31.50
C ALA A 339 -9.20 2.65 31.24
N ASP A 340 -10.21 3.52 31.32
CA ASP A 340 -11.60 3.16 31.00
C ASP A 340 -11.76 2.73 29.55
N TRP A 341 -11.02 3.37 28.65
CA TRP A 341 -11.03 3.00 27.24
C TRP A 341 -10.46 1.60 27.01
N LEU A 342 -9.33 1.26 27.64
CA LEU A 342 -8.70 -0.04 27.47
C LEU A 342 -9.57 -1.18 28.04
N THR A 343 -10.25 -0.93 29.16
CA THR A 343 -11.15 -1.90 29.81
C THR A 343 -12.44 -2.09 29.01
N ASN A 344 -13.09 -0.99 28.62
CA ASN A 344 -14.41 -1.03 27.96
C ASN A 344 -14.34 -1.09 26.43
N LYS A 345 -13.15 -0.95 25.83
CA LYS A 345 -12.88 -1.00 24.37
C LYS A 345 -13.76 -0.03 23.57
N CYS A 346 -14.01 1.14 24.14
CA CYS A 346 -14.97 2.09 23.62
C CYS A 346 -14.58 2.63 22.23
N SER A 347 -15.58 2.81 21.38
CA SER A 347 -15.43 3.49 20.08
C SER A 347 -15.14 4.99 20.19
N THR A 348 -15.47 5.59 21.34
CA THR A 348 -15.27 7.02 21.60
C THR A 348 -14.67 7.28 23.00
N ILE A 349 -13.82 8.30 23.07
CA ILE A 349 -13.28 8.87 24.32
C ILE A 349 -13.80 10.31 24.45
N SER A 350 -14.17 10.70 25.67
CA SER A 350 -14.49 12.09 26.02
C SER A 350 -13.19 12.84 26.32
N PHE A 351 -12.86 13.83 25.50
CA PHE A 351 -11.68 14.67 25.69
C PHE A 351 -12.09 16.13 25.57
N MET A 352 -11.83 16.94 26.60
CA MET A 352 -12.21 18.36 26.65
C MET A 352 -13.70 18.61 26.31
N GLY A 353 -14.60 17.79 26.85
CA GLY A 353 -16.05 17.88 26.57
C GLY A 353 -16.47 17.41 25.17
N SER A 354 -15.54 16.86 24.39
CA SER A 354 -15.75 16.44 23.00
C SER A 354 -15.67 14.93 22.85
N ARG A 355 -16.52 14.34 22.00
CA ARG A 355 -16.46 12.91 21.67
C ARG A 355 -15.50 12.67 20.50
N VAL A 356 -14.37 12.05 20.79
CA VAL A 356 -13.32 11.72 19.82
C VAL A 356 -13.43 10.23 19.46
N ARG A 357 -13.39 9.86 18.16
CA ARG A 357 -13.46 8.45 17.76
C ARG A 357 -12.07 7.85 17.85
N THR A 358 -11.96 6.76 18.59
CA THR A 358 -10.66 6.21 19.01
C THR A 358 -9.87 5.66 17.84
N TYR A 359 -10.53 4.99 16.90
CA TYR A 359 -9.89 4.50 15.68
C TYR A 359 -9.38 5.65 14.80
N ASN A 360 -10.27 6.54 14.37
CA ASN A 360 -9.96 7.56 13.37
C ASN A 360 -9.02 8.62 13.94
N GLU A 361 -9.36 9.23 15.06
CA GLU A 361 -8.66 10.40 15.59
C GLU A 361 -7.48 10.08 16.52
N LEU A 362 -7.27 8.82 16.93
CA LEU A 362 -6.11 8.44 17.77
C LEU A 362 -5.27 7.34 17.13
N PHE A 363 -5.85 6.18 16.81
CA PHE A 363 -5.10 5.03 16.32
C PHE A 363 -4.44 5.28 14.97
N ILE A 364 -5.12 5.92 14.01
CA ILE A 364 -4.54 6.25 12.70
C ILE A 364 -3.38 7.25 12.82
N ILE A 365 -3.50 8.27 13.69
CA ILE A 365 -2.40 9.21 13.97
C ILE A 365 -1.22 8.47 14.58
N PHE A 366 -1.49 7.62 15.58
CA PHE A 366 -0.46 6.79 16.22
C PHE A 366 0.28 5.92 15.20
N MET A 367 -0.45 5.23 14.31
CA MET A 367 0.16 4.44 13.24
C MET A 367 0.99 5.30 12.27
N GLY A 368 0.53 6.50 11.92
CA GLY A 368 1.30 7.45 11.13
C GLY A 368 2.62 7.84 11.80
N ILE A 369 2.62 8.10 13.11
CA ILE A 369 3.83 8.39 13.89
C ILE A 369 4.75 7.17 13.96
N VAL A 370 4.20 5.98 14.19
CA VAL A 370 4.98 4.72 14.21
C VAL A 370 5.68 4.52 12.86
N VAL A 371 4.99 4.71 11.74
CA VAL A 371 5.60 4.60 10.41
C VAL A 371 6.61 5.71 10.16
N LEU A 372 6.34 6.94 10.60
CA LEU A 372 7.27 8.06 10.51
C LEU A 372 8.59 7.72 11.18
N VAL A 373 8.52 7.24 12.43
CA VAL A 373 9.69 6.85 13.23
C VAL A 373 10.37 5.61 12.62
N ALA A 374 9.60 4.61 12.18
CA ALA A 374 10.14 3.38 11.61
C ALA A 374 10.94 3.64 10.32
N VAL A 375 10.39 4.42 9.39
CA VAL A 375 11.09 4.78 8.15
C VAL A 375 12.25 5.75 8.43
N TRP A 376 12.09 6.68 9.39
CA TRP A 376 13.21 7.52 9.83
C TRP A 376 14.38 6.70 10.38
N LEU A 377 14.11 5.72 11.25
CA LEU A 377 15.12 4.79 11.77
C LEU A 377 15.73 3.96 10.65
N LEU A 378 14.90 3.40 9.75
CA LEU A 378 15.35 2.64 8.60
C LEU A 378 16.34 3.46 7.75
N LEU A 379 15.98 4.70 7.40
CA LEU A 379 16.82 5.53 6.56
C LEU A 379 18.04 6.08 7.29
N GLN A 380 17.93 6.56 8.53
CA GLN A 380 19.03 7.27 9.19
C GLN A 380 19.93 6.38 10.04
N ARG A 381 19.39 5.31 10.65
CA ARG A 381 20.11 4.51 11.65
C ARG A 381 20.52 3.12 11.17
N THR A 382 20.06 2.65 10.02
CA THR A 382 20.41 1.29 9.54
C THR A 382 21.46 1.29 8.43
N ARG A 383 22.14 0.15 8.26
CA ARG A 383 23.07 -0.10 7.14
C ARG A 383 22.40 0.05 5.78
N LEU A 384 21.15 -0.41 5.68
CA LEU A 384 20.32 -0.29 4.49
C LEU A 384 20.17 1.19 4.09
N GLY A 385 19.86 2.06 5.05
CA GLY A 385 19.77 3.51 4.81
C GLY A 385 21.09 4.16 4.41
N MET A 386 22.23 3.70 4.93
CA MET A 386 23.56 4.16 4.49
C MET A 386 23.86 3.77 3.05
N VAL A 387 23.60 2.50 2.70
CA VAL A 387 23.77 1.98 1.33
C VAL A 387 22.87 2.71 0.34
N ILE A 388 21.62 2.98 0.72
CA ILE A 388 20.69 3.78 -0.08
C ILE A 388 21.28 5.16 -0.38
N ARG A 389 21.70 5.91 0.64
CA ARG A 389 22.23 7.26 0.44
C ARG A 389 23.51 7.26 -0.41
N ALA A 390 24.42 6.33 -0.14
CA ALA A 390 25.63 6.18 -0.94
C ALA A 390 25.31 5.81 -2.39
N GLY A 391 24.35 4.90 -2.60
CA GLY A 391 23.95 4.44 -3.93
C GLY A 391 23.18 5.49 -4.74
N VAL A 392 22.57 6.50 -4.12
CA VAL A 392 22.01 7.64 -4.85
C VAL A 392 23.11 8.61 -5.29
N GLN A 393 24.15 8.80 -4.46
CA GLN A 393 25.25 9.71 -4.76
C GLN A 393 26.23 9.13 -5.80
N ASP A 394 26.64 7.87 -5.63
CA ASP A 394 27.58 7.19 -6.53
C ASP A 394 27.27 5.68 -6.56
N ARG A 395 26.56 5.26 -7.61
CA ARG A 395 26.18 3.85 -7.82
C ARG A 395 27.41 2.99 -8.10
N GLU A 396 28.37 3.51 -8.87
CA GLU A 396 29.55 2.75 -9.32
C GLU A 396 30.46 2.41 -8.14
N MET A 397 30.65 3.36 -7.21
CA MET A 397 31.40 3.12 -5.98
C MET A 397 30.74 2.05 -5.10
N VAL A 398 29.42 2.10 -4.90
CA VAL A 398 28.71 1.10 -4.08
C VAL A 398 28.76 -0.30 -4.71
N GLU A 399 28.66 -0.38 -6.03
CA GLU A 399 28.82 -1.65 -6.75
C GLU A 399 30.25 -2.19 -6.68
N ALA A 400 31.28 -1.32 -6.70
CA ALA A 400 32.68 -1.71 -6.52
C ALA A 400 32.97 -2.30 -5.14
N LEU A 401 32.22 -1.89 -4.10
CA LEU A 401 32.24 -2.50 -2.76
C LEU A 401 31.53 -3.86 -2.69
N GLY A 402 31.03 -4.38 -3.82
CA GLY A 402 30.36 -5.68 -3.92
C GLY A 402 28.89 -5.66 -3.48
N ILE A 403 28.30 -4.48 -3.27
CA ILE A 403 26.91 -4.34 -2.85
C ILE A 403 26.02 -4.31 -4.10
N ASN A 404 25.00 -5.16 -4.14
CA ASN A 404 24.07 -5.21 -5.27
C ASN A 404 23.01 -4.11 -5.16
N VAL A 405 23.28 -2.95 -5.77
CA VAL A 405 22.36 -1.78 -5.78
C VAL A 405 20.99 -2.14 -6.34
N ARG A 406 20.91 -3.06 -7.32
CA ARG A 406 19.62 -3.50 -7.89
C ARG A 406 18.70 -4.15 -6.87
N GLN A 407 19.23 -4.95 -5.94
CA GLN A 407 18.42 -5.57 -4.88
C GLN A 407 17.95 -4.53 -3.86
N VAL A 408 18.78 -3.53 -3.58
CA VAL A 408 18.42 -2.41 -2.70
C VAL A 408 17.25 -1.64 -3.30
N PHE A 409 17.30 -1.33 -4.60
CA PHE A 409 16.20 -0.65 -5.31
C PHE A 409 14.91 -1.48 -5.34
N THR A 410 14.97 -2.79 -5.58
CA THR A 410 13.78 -3.66 -5.45
C THR A 410 13.17 -3.58 -4.07
N MET A 411 14.00 -3.68 -3.03
CA MET A 411 13.53 -3.67 -1.65
C MET A 411 12.92 -2.32 -1.27
N VAL A 412 13.53 -1.22 -1.71
CA VAL A 412 13.00 0.14 -1.54
C VAL A 412 11.65 0.29 -2.24
N PHE A 413 11.56 -0.16 -3.49
CA PHE A 413 10.32 -0.11 -4.25
C PHE A 413 9.22 -0.95 -3.59
N ALA A 414 9.56 -2.20 -3.23
CA ALA A 414 8.68 -3.11 -2.51
C ALA A 414 8.20 -2.51 -1.18
N LEU A 415 9.09 -1.92 -0.39
CA LEU A 415 8.73 -1.26 0.87
C LEU A 415 7.83 -0.04 0.64
N GLY A 416 8.10 0.78 -0.39
CA GLY A 416 7.25 1.90 -0.74
C GLY A 416 5.83 1.48 -1.10
N VAL A 417 5.68 0.43 -1.92
CA VAL A 417 4.37 -0.15 -2.24
C VAL A 417 3.72 -0.80 -1.01
N GLY A 418 4.51 -1.46 -0.16
CA GLY A 418 4.05 -2.00 1.11
C GLY A 418 3.46 -0.94 2.04
N LEU A 419 4.07 0.25 2.12
CA LEU A 419 3.55 1.39 2.89
C LEU A 419 2.23 1.94 2.33
N ALA A 420 2.08 1.97 1.00
CA ALA A 420 0.82 2.31 0.37
C ALA A 420 -0.27 1.27 0.72
N ALA A 421 0.03 -0.02 0.61
CA ALA A 421 -0.91 -1.08 0.96
C ALA A 421 -1.29 -1.06 2.46
N LEU A 422 -0.33 -0.77 3.34
CA LEU A 422 -0.54 -0.53 4.77
C LEU A 422 -1.50 0.65 5.00
N GLY A 423 -1.33 1.76 4.27
CA GLY A 423 -2.27 2.88 4.29
C GLY A 423 -3.68 2.44 3.91
N GLY A 424 -3.82 1.62 2.87
CA GLY A 424 -5.11 1.15 2.35
C GLY A 424 -5.89 0.35 3.37
N VAL A 425 -5.28 -0.68 3.94
CA VAL A 425 -5.91 -1.53 4.96
C VAL A 425 -6.26 -0.76 6.24
N LEU A 426 -5.43 0.21 6.65
CA LEU A 426 -5.73 1.06 7.81
C LEU A 426 -6.85 2.08 7.53
N ALA A 427 -6.96 2.58 6.31
CA ALA A 427 -8.02 3.50 5.91
C ALA A 427 -9.38 2.82 5.78
N GLY A 428 -9.41 1.53 5.41
CA GLY A 428 -10.64 0.74 5.19
C GLY A 428 -11.71 0.91 6.27
N PRO A 429 -11.43 0.69 7.58
CA PRO A 429 -12.43 0.84 8.63
C PRO A 429 -12.90 2.28 8.89
N SER A 430 -12.20 3.29 8.34
CA SER A 430 -12.53 4.71 8.52
C SER A 430 -13.44 5.25 7.42
N MET A 431 -13.21 4.86 6.17
CA MET A 431 -13.90 5.42 4.99
C MET A 431 -14.59 4.37 4.12
N GLY A 432 -14.53 3.09 4.52
CA GLY A 432 -14.93 1.97 3.67
C GLY A 432 -13.89 1.68 2.60
N VAL A 433 -14.21 0.69 1.76
CA VAL A 433 -13.38 0.25 0.65
C VAL A 433 -14.10 0.50 -0.66
N SER A 434 -13.59 1.38 -1.51
CA SER A 434 -14.14 1.71 -2.84
C SER A 434 -13.09 1.58 -3.93
N ASP A 435 -13.54 1.48 -5.19
CA ASP A 435 -12.69 1.36 -6.38
C ASP A 435 -12.07 2.68 -6.87
N ASP A 436 -12.45 3.82 -6.29
CA ASP A 436 -11.95 5.17 -6.62
C ASP A 436 -11.07 5.78 -5.52
N MET A 437 -10.98 5.15 -4.34
CA MET A 437 -10.24 5.68 -3.19
C MET A 437 -8.77 5.98 -3.52
N GLY A 438 -8.18 5.18 -4.41
CA GLY A 438 -6.76 5.21 -4.73
C GLY A 438 -6.38 6.47 -5.51
N GLU A 439 -7.21 6.86 -6.47
CA GLU A 439 -7.00 8.05 -7.29
C GLU A 439 -7.15 9.32 -6.45
N SER A 440 -8.19 9.36 -5.62
CA SER A 440 -8.46 10.47 -4.69
C SER A 440 -7.29 10.70 -3.73
N LEU A 441 -6.73 9.63 -3.15
CA LEU A 441 -5.60 9.73 -2.24
C LEU A 441 -4.25 9.96 -2.93
N LEU A 442 -4.05 9.43 -4.14
CA LEU A 442 -2.83 9.70 -4.91
C LEU A 442 -2.67 11.19 -5.19
N LEU A 443 -3.76 11.86 -5.59
CA LEU A 443 -3.77 13.31 -5.82
C LEU A 443 -3.40 14.07 -4.53
N LEU A 444 -3.99 13.71 -3.39
CA LEU A 444 -3.67 14.32 -2.09
C LEU A 444 -2.22 14.07 -1.67
N ALA A 445 -1.68 12.86 -1.90
CA ALA A 445 -0.31 12.52 -1.59
C ALA A 445 0.69 13.29 -2.48
N LEU A 446 0.41 13.44 -3.78
CA LEU A 446 1.23 14.25 -4.69
C LEU A 446 1.24 15.72 -4.28
N ILE A 447 0.07 16.28 -3.91
CA ILE A 447 -0.04 17.64 -3.38
C ILE A 447 0.79 17.78 -2.09
N ALA A 448 0.65 16.84 -1.16
CA ALA A 448 1.42 16.83 0.09
C ALA A 448 2.93 16.78 -0.17
N LEU A 449 3.38 15.99 -1.15
CA LEU A 449 4.78 15.90 -1.54
C LEU A 449 5.30 17.14 -2.25
N ALA A 450 4.51 17.75 -3.12
CA ALA A 450 4.87 19.01 -3.76
C ALA A 450 5.02 20.13 -2.71
N ILE A 451 4.11 20.18 -1.74
CA ILE A 451 4.18 21.12 -0.61
C ILE A 451 5.39 20.82 0.29
N GLY A 452 5.61 19.55 0.64
CA GLY A 452 6.66 19.12 1.57
C GLY A 452 8.07 19.07 0.98
N GLY A 453 8.17 18.80 -0.31
CA GLY A 453 9.40 18.44 -1.03
C GLY A 453 9.41 16.94 -1.39
N LEU A 454 9.49 16.61 -2.68
CA LEU A 454 9.38 15.24 -3.21
C LEU A 454 10.43 14.27 -2.67
N THR A 455 11.65 14.77 -2.44
CA THR A 455 12.83 13.98 -2.00
C THR A 455 13.06 14.02 -0.48
N SER A 456 12.21 14.72 0.27
CA SER A 456 12.37 14.91 1.71
C SER A 456 11.30 14.13 2.47
N PHE A 457 11.69 13.02 3.09
CA PHE A 457 10.77 12.21 3.89
C PHE A 457 10.11 12.97 5.07
N PRO A 458 10.84 13.77 5.89
CA PRO A 458 10.20 14.65 6.88
C PRO A 458 9.32 15.73 6.24
N GLY A 459 9.71 16.20 5.04
CA GLY A 459 8.90 17.10 4.24
C GLY A 459 7.56 16.48 3.85
N ALA A 460 7.55 15.23 3.40
CA ALA A 460 6.33 14.49 3.08
C ALA A 460 5.37 14.40 4.27
N ALA A 461 5.90 14.20 5.49
CA ALA A 461 5.11 14.18 6.72
C ALA A 461 4.47 15.54 7.02
N ALA A 462 5.28 16.61 6.99
CA ALA A 462 4.79 17.97 7.22
C ALA A 462 3.76 18.40 6.17
N GLY A 463 4.02 18.12 4.89
CA GLY A 463 3.10 18.39 3.80
C GLY A 463 1.78 17.64 3.94
N SER A 464 1.82 16.36 4.33
CA SER A 464 0.61 15.55 4.54
C SER A 464 -0.23 16.07 5.70
N VAL A 465 0.40 16.48 6.80
CA VAL A 465 -0.29 17.12 7.93
C VAL A 465 -0.92 18.44 7.50
N LEU A 466 -0.22 19.29 6.74
CA LEU A 466 -0.78 20.55 6.25
C LEU A 466 -1.99 20.33 5.33
N VAL A 467 -1.89 19.38 4.39
CA VAL A 467 -2.99 19.02 3.50
C VAL A 467 -4.19 18.49 4.29
N GLY A 468 -3.96 17.56 5.21
CA GLY A 468 -5.02 16.98 6.04
C GLY A 468 -5.71 18.01 6.94
N LEU A 469 -4.94 18.89 7.59
CA LEU A 469 -5.47 19.99 8.38
C LEU A 469 -6.31 20.93 7.51
N LEU A 470 -5.75 21.44 6.42
CA LEU A 470 -6.47 22.35 5.52
C LEU A 470 -7.79 21.74 5.04
N GLN A 471 -7.75 20.48 4.61
CA GLN A 471 -8.94 19.78 4.13
C GLN A 471 -10.02 19.70 5.22
N GLN A 472 -9.66 19.33 6.45
CA GLN A 472 -10.63 19.19 7.53
C GLN A 472 -11.16 20.54 8.05
N PHE A 473 -10.33 21.59 8.05
CA PHE A 473 -10.82 22.94 8.32
C PHE A 473 -11.81 23.39 7.25
N MET A 474 -11.52 23.17 5.97
CA MET A 474 -12.44 23.51 4.87
C MET A 474 -13.75 22.72 4.94
N VAL A 475 -13.70 21.43 5.28
CA VAL A 475 -14.89 20.60 5.53
C VAL A 475 -15.71 21.19 6.68
N LYS A 476 -15.07 21.54 7.79
CA LYS A 476 -15.76 22.09 8.96
C LYS A 476 -16.38 23.45 8.66
N TYR A 477 -15.67 24.32 7.93
CA TYR A 477 -16.21 25.60 7.47
C TYR A 477 -17.37 25.47 6.50
N GLY A 478 -17.38 24.43 5.65
CA GLY A 478 -18.55 24.08 4.85
C GLY A 478 -19.79 23.79 5.70
N GLN A 479 -19.62 23.27 6.92
CA GLN A 479 -20.71 22.97 7.84
C GLN A 479 -21.18 24.19 8.65
N ILE A 480 -20.24 24.92 9.27
CA ILE A 480 -20.57 26.03 10.19
C ILE A 480 -20.77 27.37 9.45
N GLY A 481 -20.12 27.55 8.30
CA GLY A 481 -20.04 28.81 7.58
C GLY A 481 -19.00 29.78 8.16
N ILE A 482 -18.48 30.65 7.29
CA ILE A 482 -17.55 31.72 7.64
C ILE A 482 -18.35 33.02 7.72
N SER A 483 -18.45 33.62 8.90
CA SER A 483 -19.09 34.92 9.08
C SER A 483 -18.16 36.01 8.57
N LEU A 484 -18.44 36.53 7.38
CA LEU A 484 -17.69 37.62 6.77
C LEU A 484 -18.39 38.94 7.09
N PRO A 485 -17.68 40.01 7.50
CA PRO A 485 -18.29 41.28 7.91
C PRO A 485 -19.18 41.96 6.85
N PHE A 486 -19.04 41.55 5.59
CA PHE A 486 -19.69 42.12 4.42
C PHE A 486 -20.81 41.26 3.83
N LEU A 487 -21.16 40.13 4.45
CA LEU A 487 -22.25 39.26 4.02
C LEU A 487 -23.27 39.06 5.14
N ASP A 488 -24.56 39.17 4.81
CA ASP A 488 -25.67 38.92 5.75
C ASP A 488 -25.81 37.44 6.11
N ALA A 489 -25.26 36.54 5.27
CA ALA A 489 -25.26 35.10 5.49
C ALA A 489 -23.83 34.55 5.58
N PRO A 490 -23.57 33.56 6.47
CA PRO A 490 -22.27 32.91 6.55
C PRO A 490 -21.88 32.25 5.23
N PHE A 491 -20.70 32.55 4.70
CA PHE A 491 -20.17 31.92 3.50
C PHE A 491 -19.85 30.46 3.78
N LYS A 492 -20.52 29.53 3.10
CA LYS A 492 -20.28 28.09 3.23
C LYS A 492 -19.52 27.59 1.99
N PRO A 493 -18.26 27.16 2.14
CA PRO A 493 -17.53 26.45 1.09
C PRO A 493 -18.37 25.33 0.47
N THR A 494 -18.50 25.35 -0.86
CA THR A 494 -19.12 24.25 -1.60
C THR A 494 -18.22 23.00 -1.55
N PRO A 495 -18.76 21.77 -1.63
CA PRO A 495 -17.95 20.55 -1.55
C PRO A 495 -16.75 20.50 -2.53
N PRO A 496 -16.84 20.98 -3.79
CA PRO A 496 -15.71 21.03 -4.71
C PRO A 496 -14.57 21.98 -4.28
N LEU A 497 -14.86 22.96 -3.41
CA LEU A 497 -13.86 23.92 -2.93
C LEU A 497 -12.85 23.26 -1.98
N ILE A 498 -13.22 22.15 -1.34
CA ILE A 498 -12.35 21.42 -0.41
C ILE A 498 -11.09 20.89 -1.13
N PRO A 499 -11.18 20.04 -2.17
CA PRO A 499 -10.00 19.61 -2.92
C PRO A 499 -9.34 20.76 -3.70
N ALA A 500 -10.10 21.75 -4.18
CA ALA A 500 -9.51 22.91 -4.84
C ALA A 500 -8.62 23.73 -3.90
N SER A 501 -8.97 23.83 -2.61
CA SER A 501 -8.18 24.58 -1.63
C SER A 501 -6.79 23.97 -1.39
N THR A 502 -6.68 22.64 -1.41
CA THR A 502 -5.38 21.96 -1.21
C THR A 502 -4.47 22.14 -2.42
N VAL A 503 -5.05 22.13 -3.63
CA VAL A 503 -4.34 22.48 -4.88
C VAL A 503 -3.90 23.94 -4.86
N LEU A 504 -4.77 24.87 -4.45
CA LEU A 504 -4.43 26.29 -4.33
C LEU A 504 -3.27 26.49 -3.35
N LEU A 505 -3.30 25.81 -2.21
CA LEU A 505 -2.21 25.83 -1.23
C LEU A 505 -0.89 25.36 -1.87
N MET A 506 -0.93 24.27 -2.64
CA MET A 506 0.24 23.79 -3.37
C MET A 506 0.78 24.84 -4.33
N VAL A 507 -0.08 25.46 -5.14
CA VAL A 507 0.32 26.51 -6.10
C VAL A 507 0.96 27.69 -5.37
N ILE A 508 0.34 28.17 -4.29
CA ILE A 508 0.88 29.28 -3.49
C ILE A 508 2.26 28.90 -2.93
N ILE A 509 2.40 27.71 -2.35
CA ILE A 509 3.66 27.26 -1.76
C ILE A 509 4.74 27.11 -2.84
N LEU A 510 4.43 26.56 -4.01
CA LEU A 510 5.40 26.40 -5.10
C LEU A 510 5.81 27.73 -5.75
N LEU A 511 4.90 28.72 -5.80
CA LEU A 511 5.23 30.07 -6.27
C LEU A 511 6.24 30.77 -5.33
N VAL A 512 6.14 30.53 -4.02
CA VAL A 512 7.04 31.12 -3.02
C VAL A 512 8.30 30.26 -2.82
N MET A 513 8.16 28.94 -2.88
CA MET A 513 9.19 27.93 -2.64
C MET A 513 9.08 26.80 -3.68
N PRO A 514 9.74 26.95 -4.84
CA PRO A 514 9.64 26.00 -5.96
C PRO A 514 10.04 24.55 -5.64
N HIS A 515 10.84 24.34 -4.60
CA HIS A 515 11.31 23.01 -4.18
C HIS A 515 10.45 22.41 -3.05
N GLY A 516 9.38 23.10 -2.63
CA GLY A 516 8.60 22.77 -1.43
C GLY A 516 9.26 23.27 -0.13
N LEU A 517 8.58 23.01 1.00
CA LEU A 517 8.95 23.50 2.34
C LEU A 517 10.31 22.98 2.82
N PHE A 518 10.64 21.72 2.51
CA PHE A 518 11.87 21.05 2.95
C PHE A 518 12.72 20.56 1.77
N GLY A 519 12.44 21.01 0.55
CA GLY A 519 13.27 20.70 -0.60
C GLY A 519 14.64 21.39 -0.50
N ARG A 520 15.69 20.67 -0.90
CA ARG A 520 17.03 21.23 -1.01
C ARG A 520 17.17 21.89 -2.38
N LYS A 521 17.78 23.07 -2.43
CA LYS A 521 18.31 23.64 -3.68
C LYS A 521 19.56 22.84 -4.01
N GLU A 522 19.53 22.11 -5.10
CA GLU A 522 20.75 21.54 -5.68
C GLU A 522 21.64 22.66 -6.23
#